data_AF-A0A9P1IFN3-F1
#
_entry.id   AF-A0A9P1IFN3-F1
#
_cell.length_a   1.000
_cell.length_b   1.000
_cell.length_c   1.000
_cell.angle_alpha   90.00
_cell.angle_beta   90.00
_cell.angle_gamma   90.00
#
_symmetry.space_group_name_H-M   'P 1'
#
loop_
_entity.id
_entity.type
_entity.pdbx_description
1 polymer ?
#
loop_
_entity_poly.entity_id
_entity_poly.type
_entity_poly.pdbx_seq_one_letter_code
_entity_poly.pdbx_strand_id
1 'polypeptide(L)'
;MSLQEEEAARKIQNFWRDSMRKRERKLEKRIYDSEWSAIIENSTRRNDELLEKLRNLRIAKSYDIQKFETLLRLPPREVNGFMESESKKSENERITDEDRERIMRNEEKKDRAARTLQKFFRKIHLTSAQSQYLTRIQRIRPKRRMEVLEMLNKRLNERRIQKKITGTEVQKALENHKEKQRGVGSLKFAQVQLDLRRSLAQTRPNSPTARGIPRLTRIRATKLHNSKMHQIDLDIMKFVLDGNF
;
A
#
# COMPACT_ATOMS: atom_id res chain seq x y z
N MET A 1 1.63 -2.68 -62.29
CA MET A 1 1.07 -2.32 -60.98
C MET A 1 0.12 -1.16 -61.19
N SER A 2 -1.06 -1.23 -60.61
CA SER A 2 -2.00 -0.11 -60.67
C SER A 2 -1.54 1.00 -59.71
N LEU A 3 -1.83 2.26 -60.04
CA LEU A 3 -1.54 3.41 -59.19
C LEU A 3 -2.11 3.24 -57.75
N GLN A 4 -3.22 2.50 -57.62
CA GLN A 4 -3.85 2.18 -56.35
C GLN A 4 -3.04 1.19 -55.50
N GLU A 5 -2.36 0.23 -56.13
CA GLU A 5 -1.50 -0.74 -55.43
C GLU A 5 -0.26 -0.05 -54.85
N GLU A 6 0.34 0.88 -55.59
CA GLU A 6 1.48 1.67 -55.10
C GLU A 6 1.10 2.60 -53.96
N GLU A 7 -0.07 3.24 -54.02
CA GLU A 7 -0.55 4.12 -52.96
C GLU A 7 -0.88 3.33 -51.68
N ALA A 8 -1.47 2.14 -51.82
CA ALA A 8 -1.71 1.22 -50.72
C ALA A 8 -0.39 0.75 -50.07
N ALA A 9 0.61 0.40 -50.87
CA ALA A 9 1.94 0.02 -50.39
C ALA A 9 2.61 1.16 -49.60
N ARG A 10 2.54 2.40 -50.10
CA ARG A 10 3.06 3.59 -49.38
C ARG A 10 2.34 3.82 -48.05
N LYS A 11 1.01 3.66 -48.01
CA LYS A 11 0.21 3.78 -46.77
C LYS A 11 0.62 2.72 -45.74
N ILE A 12 0.83 1.48 -46.16
CA ILE A 12 1.29 0.39 -45.29
C ILE A 12 2.70 0.68 -44.74
N GLN A 13 3.62 1.13 -45.59
CA GLN A 13 4.98 1.49 -45.17
C GLN A 13 4.99 2.65 -44.16
N ASN A 14 4.20 3.70 -44.42
CA ASN A 14 4.10 4.86 -43.51
C ASN A 14 3.49 4.45 -42.17
N PHE A 15 2.43 3.64 -42.18
CA PHE A 15 1.83 3.10 -40.95
C PHE A 15 2.83 2.28 -40.14
N TRP A 16 3.63 1.44 -40.81
CA TRP A 16 4.65 0.63 -40.15
C TRP A 16 5.74 1.51 -39.50
N ARG A 17 6.26 2.51 -40.23
CA ARG A 17 7.23 3.48 -39.70
C ARG A 17 6.71 4.23 -38.49
N ASP A 18 5.46 4.70 -38.53
CA ASP A 18 4.83 5.38 -37.39
C ASP A 18 4.59 4.44 -36.20
N SER A 19 4.23 3.18 -36.46
CA SER A 19 4.07 2.16 -35.43
C SER A 19 5.39 1.84 -34.73
N MET A 20 6.49 1.80 -35.48
CA MET A 20 7.85 1.59 -34.95
C MET A 20 8.30 2.77 -34.10
N ARG A 21 8.17 4.01 -34.60
CA ARG A 21 8.48 5.23 -33.82
C ARG A 21 7.66 5.31 -32.53
N LYS A 22 6.38 4.94 -32.57
CA LYS A 22 5.53 4.88 -31.37
C LYS A 22 5.99 3.81 -30.38
N ARG A 23 6.56 2.69 -30.85
CA ARG A 23 7.14 1.65 -29.99
C ARG A 23 8.43 2.12 -29.33
N GLU A 24 9.33 2.77 -30.08
CA GLU A 24 10.59 3.33 -29.56
C GLU A 24 10.32 4.37 -28.48
N ARG A 25 9.47 5.37 -28.74
CA ARG A 25 9.09 6.38 -27.73
C ARG A 25 8.49 5.76 -26.47
N LYS A 26 7.73 4.65 -26.61
CA LYS A 26 7.19 3.91 -25.46
C LYS A 26 8.28 3.16 -24.69
N LEU A 27 9.34 2.72 -25.35
CA LEU A 27 10.48 2.04 -24.74
C LEU A 27 11.36 3.05 -24.00
N GLU A 28 11.76 4.15 -24.65
CA GLU A 28 12.51 5.26 -24.06
C GLU A 28 11.82 5.78 -22.80
N LYS A 29 10.50 6.02 -22.87
CA LYS A 29 9.73 6.44 -21.71
C LYS A 29 9.75 5.41 -20.57
N ARG A 30 9.80 4.11 -20.87
CA ARG A 30 9.93 3.08 -19.81
C ARG A 30 11.31 3.10 -19.19
N ILE A 31 12.36 3.24 -20.01
CA ILE A 31 13.74 3.33 -19.54
C ILE A 31 13.90 4.55 -18.63
N TYR A 32 13.49 5.72 -19.12
CA TYR A 32 13.47 6.95 -18.32
C TYR A 32 12.67 6.78 -17.02
N ASP A 33 11.43 6.28 -17.07
CA ASP A 33 10.64 6.07 -15.85
C ASP A 33 11.33 5.10 -14.88
N SER A 34 12.05 4.08 -15.38
CA SER A 34 12.76 3.12 -14.53
C SER A 34 14.02 3.70 -13.89
N GLU A 35 14.81 4.46 -14.66
CA GLU A 35 16.00 5.15 -14.15
C GLU A 35 15.62 6.18 -13.10
N TRP A 36 14.60 6.99 -13.37
CA TRP A 36 14.07 7.94 -12.40
C TRP A 36 13.54 7.26 -11.14
N SER A 37 12.87 6.12 -11.28
CA SER A 37 12.40 5.35 -10.13
C SER A 37 13.57 4.83 -9.29
N ALA A 38 14.63 4.33 -9.93
CA ALA A 38 15.84 3.84 -9.25
C ALA A 38 16.60 4.97 -8.53
N ILE A 39 16.70 6.15 -9.14
CA ILE A 39 17.32 7.33 -8.50
C ILE A 39 16.53 7.73 -7.25
N ILE A 40 15.20 7.79 -7.35
CA ILE A 40 14.34 8.12 -6.22
C ILE A 40 14.52 7.09 -5.11
N GLU A 41 14.47 5.79 -5.42
CA GLU A 41 14.63 4.72 -4.43
C GLU A 41 15.99 4.78 -3.71
N ASN A 42 17.07 5.02 -4.46
CA ASN A 42 18.40 5.19 -3.87
C ASN A 42 18.49 6.44 -2.98
N SER A 43 17.88 7.55 -3.40
CA SER A 43 17.84 8.77 -2.60
C SER A 43 17.02 8.58 -1.33
N THR A 44 15.86 7.94 -1.41
CA THR A 44 15.03 7.68 -0.23
C THR A 44 15.75 6.75 0.74
N ARG A 45 16.44 5.72 0.25
CA ARG A 45 17.19 4.80 1.10
C ARG A 45 18.32 5.51 1.84
N ARG A 46 19.10 6.35 1.14
CA ARG A 46 20.16 7.15 1.77
C ARG A 46 19.59 8.12 2.82
N ASN A 47 18.44 8.73 2.54
CA ASN A 47 17.78 9.60 3.50
C ASN A 47 17.28 8.83 4.73
N ASP A 48 16.73 7.62 4.54
CA ASP A 48 16.31 6.75 5.65
C ASP A 48 17.50 6.36 6.53
N GLU A 49 18.63 5.97 5.93
CA GLU A 49 19.88 5.66 6.63
C GLU A 49 20.39 6.89 7.44
N LEU A 50 20.32 8.10 6.87
CA LEU A 50 20.72 9.33 7.56
C LEU A 50 19.77 9.67 8.72
N LEU A 51 18.46 9.52 8.51
CA LEU A 51 17.46 9.74 9.54
C LEU A 51 17.63 8.78 10.71
N GLU A 52 17.97 7.52 10.44
CA GLU A 52 18.26 6.52 11.46
C GLU A 52 19.50 6.89 12.27
N LYS A 53 20.60 7.27 11.61
CA LYS A 53 21.81 7.76 12.29
C LYS A 53 21.53 8.98 13.17
N LEU A 54 20.75 9.93 12.67
CA LEU A 54 20.35 11.13 13.43
C LEU A 54 19.48 10.79 14.64
N ARG A 55 18.59 9.79 14.54
CA ARG A 55 17.81 9.30 15.68
C ARG A 55 18.71 8.68 16.74
N ASN A 56 19.65 7.83 16.34
CA ASN A 56 20.58 7.18 17.27
C ASN A 56 21.45 8.21 17.99
N LEU A 57 21.98 9.22 17.27
CA LEU A 57 22.73 10.32 17.88
C LEU A 57 21.90 11.12 18.88
N ARG A 58 20.62 11.35 18.60
CA ARG A 58 19.72 12.05 19.52
C ARG A 58 19.48 11.25 20.80
N ILE A 59 19.21 9.95 20.68
CA ILE A 59 19.02 9.04 21.82
C ILE A 59 20.30 9.02 22.67
N ALA A 60 21.46 8.81 22.04
CA ALA A 60 22.75 8.81 22.73
C ALA A 60 22.99 10.12 23.49
N LYS A 61 22.70 11.27 22.87
CA LYS A 61 22.84 12.57 23.51
C LYS A 61 21.88 12.77 24.69
N SER A 62 20.61 12.35 24.56
CA SER A 62 19.64 12.42 25.66
C SER A 62 20.08 11.58 26.85
N TYR A 63 20.52 10.35 26.57
CA TYR A 63 21.06 9.45 27.58
C TYR A 63 22.30 10.01 28.26
N ASP A 64 23.25 10.58 27.52
CA ASP A 64 24.44 11.21 28.10
C ASP A 64 24.07 12.35 29.05
N ILE A 65 23.09 13.19 28.67
CA ILE A 65 22.59 14.27 29.54
C ILE A 65 22.01 13.68 30.83
N GLN A 66 21.13 12.67 30.74
CA GLN A 66 20.57 12.02 31.94
C GLN A 66 21.66 11.38 32.82
N LYS A 67 22.67 10.76 32.19
CA LYS A 67 23.83 10.19 32.89
C LYS A 67 24.60 11.26 33.66
N PHE A 68 24.87 12.41 33.03
CA PHE A 68 25.52 13.54 33.68
C PHE A 68 24.68 14.12 34.82
N GLU A 69 23.38 14.32 34.62
CA GLU A 69 22.47 14.79 35.67
C GLU A 69 22.42 13.83 36.87
N THR A 70 22.46 12.52 36.61
CA THR A 70 22.48 11.49 37.65
C THR A 70 23.81 11.52 38.40
N LEU A 71 24.93 11.65 37.70
CA LEU A 71 26.26 11.79 38.30
C LEU A 71 26.36 13.00 39.24
N LEU A 72 25.76 14.13 38.86
CA LEU A 72 25.76 15.35 39.68
C LEU A 72 24.97 15.19 40.97
N ARG A 73 24.00 14.27 41.02
CA ARG A 73 23.14 14.02 42.19
C ARG A 73 23.68 12.90 43.10
N LEU A 74 24.63 12.11 42.62
CA LEU A 74 25.19 10.98 43.37
C LEU A 74 26.26 11.45 44.38
N PRO A 75 26.33 10.82 45.56
CA PRO A 75 27.44 11.07 46.48
C PRO A 75 28.76 10.56 45.87
N PRO A 76 29.90 11.25 46.09
CA PRO A 76 31.17 10.94 45.42
C PRO A 76 31.65 9.48 45.57
N ARG A 77 31.25 8.81 46.64
CA ARG A 77 31.62 7.40 46.91
C ARG A 77 30.90 6.40 45.99
N GLU A 78 29.75 6.76 45.44
CA GLU A 78 28.91 5.90 44.60
C GLU A 78 29.16 6.11 43.10
N VAL A 79 29.85 7.19 42.74
CA VAL A 79 30.13 7.57 41.34
C VAL A 79 30.87 6.46 40.58
N ASN A 80 31.87 5.83 41.19
CA ASN A 80 32.64 4.76 40.54
C ASN A 80 31.78 3.52 40.26
N GLY A 81 30.94 3.12 41.21
CA GLY A 81 30.02 1.98 41.04
C GLY A 81 28.94 2.25 39.99
N PHE A 82 28.44 3.49 39.92
CA PHE A 82 27.52 3.92 38.88
C PHE A 82 28.19 3.91 37.50
N MET A 83 29.41 4.43 37.37
CA MET A 83 30.12 4.43 36.08
C MET A 83 30.43 3.01 35.57
N GLU A 84 30.77 2.08 36.46
CA GLU A 84 30.96 0.67 36.12
C GLU A 84 29.67 0.00 35.63
N SER A 85 28.52 0.27 36.26
CA SER A 85 27.24 -0.30 35.84
C SER A 85 26.76 0.31 34.52
N GLU A 86 26.90 1.62 34.33
CA GLU A 86 26.56 2.28 33.06
C GLU A 86 27.42 1.81 31.89
N SER A 87 28.71 1.48 32.12
CA SER A 87 29.59 0.96 31.07
C SER A 87 29.15 -0.41 30.51
N LYS A 88 28.39 -1.18 31.29
CA LYS A 88 27.91 -2.52 30.92
C LYS A 88 26.54 -2.51 30.24
N LYS A 89 25.86 -1.35 30.17
CA LYS A 89 24.53 -1.25 29.56
C LYS A 89 24.59 -1.33 28.04
N SER A 90 23.64 -2.07 27.48
CA SER A 90 23.44 -2.23 26.04
C SER A 90 22.73 -1.01 25.41
N GLU A 91 22.86 -0.85 24.09
CA GLU A 91 22.27 0.27 23.33
C GLU A 91 20.74 0.41 23.56
N ASN A 92 20.03 -0.71 23.74
CA ASN A 92 18.58 -0.73 23.98
C ASN A 92 18.19 -0.23 25.39
N GLU A 93 19.08 -0.38 26.36
CA GLU A 93 18.88 0.09 27.74
C GLU A 93 19.21 1.58 27.90
N ARG A 94 19.87 2.18 26.90
CA ARG A 94 20.12 3.62 26.82
C ARG A 94 18.93 4.40 26.25
N ILE A 95 17.91 3.71 25.75
CA ILE A 95 16.70 4.36 25.25
C ILE A 95 15.85 4.78 26.46
N THR A 96 15.69 6.10 26.61
CA THR A 96 14.91 6.71 27.68
C THR A 96 13.41 6.50 27.46
N ASP A 97 12.60 6.61 28.53
CA ASP A 97 11.15 6.48 28.41
C ASP A 97 10.53 7.59 27.54
N GLU A 98 11.09 8.81 27.57
CA GLU A 98 10.71 9.91 26.68
C GLU A 98 10.98 9.60 25.21
N ASP A 99 12.11 8.95 24.92
CA ASP A 99 12.43 8.50 23.56
C ASP A 99 11.46 7.41 23.08
N ARG A 100 11.06 6.49 23.96
CA ARG A 100 10.04 5.47 23.65
C ARG A 100 8.68 6.09 23.34
N GLU A 101 8.23 7.05 24.14
CA GLU A 101 7.00 7.79 23.86
C GLU A 101 7.07 8.55 22.54
N ARG A 102 8.21 9.16 22.23
CA ARG A 102 8.41 9.88 20.97
C ARG A 102 8.38 8.94 19.77
N ILE A 103 8.94 7.74 19.88
CA ILE A 103 8.86 6.69 18.85
C ILE A 103 7.40 6.29 18.63
N MET A 104 6.68 5.97 19.69
CA MET A 104 5.25 5.65 19.67
C MET A 104 4.42 6.74 18.95
N ARG A 105 4.57 8.01 19.36
CA ARG A 105 3.84 9.13 18.72
C ARG A 105 4.15 9.26 17.22
N ASN A 106 5.38 8.98 16.80
CA ASN A 106 5.76 9.01 15.40
C ASN A 106 5.13 7.84 14.61
N GLU A 107 5.05 6.66 15.21
CA GLU A 107 4.36 5.51 14.62
C GLU A 107 2.87 5.79 14.46
N GLU A 108 2.20 6.35 15.47
CA GLU A 108 0.79 6.75 15.38
C GLU A 108 0.55 7.77 14.25
N LYS A 109 1.43 8.75 14.08
CA LYS A 109 1.36 9.72 12.97
C LYS A 109 1.46 9.03 11.62
N LYS A 110 2.40 8.08 11.47
CA LYS A 110 2.55 7.27 10.24
C LYS A 110 1.28 6.46 9.95
N ASP A 111 0.73 5.83 10.97
CA ASP A 111 -0.49 5.03 10.87
C ASP A 111 -1.70 5.88 10.46
N ARG A 112 -1.83 7.07 11.03
CA ARG A 112 -2.87 8.03 10.66
C ARG A 112 -2.74 8.50 9.21
N ALA A 113 -1.51 8.76 8.77
CA ALA A 113 -1.23 9.11 7.38
C ALA A 113 -1.57 7.96 6.42
N ALA A 114 -1.20 6.72 6.78
CA ALA A 114 -1.52 5.52 6.01
C ALA A 114 -3.03 5.31 5.89
N ARG A 115 -3.80 5.43 6.99
CA ARG A 115 -5.27 5.35 6.97
C ARG A 115 -5.90 6.41 6.08
N THR A 116 -5.36 7.62 6.09
CA THR A 116 -5.84 8.72 5.24
C THR A 116 -5.62 8.43 3.76
N LEU A 117 -4.43 7.92 3.40
CA LEU A 117 -4.12 7.47 2.05
C LEU A 117 -5.02 6.32 1.61
N GLN A 118 -5.23 5.32 2.46
CA GLN A 118 -6.12 4.20 2.18
C GLN A 118 -7.55 4.68 1.91
N LYS A 119 -8.09 5.59 2.73
CA LYS A 119 -9.42 6.20 2.50
C LYS A 119 -9.49 6.91 1.15
N PHE A 120 -8.45 7.66 0.80
CA PHE A 120 -8.37 8.34 -0.49
C PHE A 120 -8.38 7.37 -1.68
N PHE A 121 -7.55 6.31 -1.64
CA PHE A 121 -7.54 5.30 -2.70
C PHE A 121 -8.86 4.54 -2.80
N ARG A 122 -9.48 4.20 -1.67
CA ARG A 122 -10.82 3.59 -1.66
C ARG A 122 -11.85 4.49 -2.33
N LYS A 123 -11.83 5.81 -2.04
CA LYS A 123 -12.72 6.78 -2.68
C LYS A 123 -12.53 6.83 -4.19
N ILE A 124 -11.29 6.91 -4.68
CA ILE A 124 -10.97 6.90 -6.12
C ILE A 124 -11.44 5.61 -6.78
N HIS A 125 -11.20 4.47 -6.15
CA HIS A 125 -11.64 3.19 -6.68
C HIS A 125 -13.16 3.13 -6.79
N LEU A 126 -13.87 3.56 -5.75
CA LEU A 126 -15.33 3.55 -5.71
C LEU A 126 -15.93 4.48 -6.76
N THR A 127 -15.39 5.70 -6.93
CA THR A 127 -15.85 6.62 -7.98
C THR A 127 -15.55 6.10 -9.38
N SER A 128 -14.40 5.46 -9.59
CA SER A 128 -14.08 4.79 -10.86
C SER A 128 -15.00 3.61 -11.15
N ALA A 129 -15.36 2.82 -10.14
CA ALA A 129 -16.29 1.71 -10.30
C ALA A 129 -17.71 2.23 -10.62
N GLN A 130 -18.16 3.28 -9.94
CA GLN A 130 -19.43 3.94 -10.22
C GLN A 130 -19.49 4.50 -11.64
N SER A 131 -18.44 5.18 -12.11
CA SER A 131 -18.42 5.72 -13.47
C SER A 131 -18.41 4.62 -14.55
N GLN A 132 -17.68 3.52 -14.32
CA GLN A 132 -17.73 2.33 -15.19
C GLN A 132 -19.11 1.67 -15.19
N TYR A 133 -19.78 1.61 -14.05
CA TYR A 133 -21.13 1.08 -13.94
C TYR A 133 -22.15 1.97 -14.67
N LEU A 134 -22.08 3.29 -14.45
CA LEU A 134 -22.93 4.27 -15.14
C LEU A 134 -22.77 4.22 -16.66
N THR A 135 -21.53 4.19 -17.16
CA THR A 135 -21.26 4.07 -18.60
C THR A 135 -21.81 2.77 -19.19
N ARG A 136 -21.70 1.64 -18.48
CA ARG A 136 -22.30 0.37 -18.91
C ARG A 136 -23.82 0.43 -18.96
N ILE A 137 -24.46 1.03 -17.95
CA ILE A 137 -25.92 1.18 -17.90
C ILE A 137 -26.40 2.12 -19.01
N GLN A 138 -25.74 3.26 -19.18
CA GLN A 138 -26.08 4.28 -20.17
C GLN A 138 -25.92 3.80 -21.61
N ARG A 139 -25.12 2.76 -21.85
CA ARG A 139 -25.02 2.11 -23.17
C ARG A 139 -26.37 1.54 -23.65
N ILE A 140 -27.26 1.15 -22.73
CA ILE A 140 -28.60 0.66 -23.03
C ILE A 140 -29.58 1.84 -22.99
N ARG A 141 -30.37 2.02 -24.06
CA ARG A 141 -31.41 3.05 -24.15
C ARG A 141 -32.39 2.94 -22.97
N PRO A 142 -32.88 4.06 -22.40
CA PRO A 142 -33.72 4.05 -21.19
C PRO A 142 -34.94 3.13 -21.29
N LYS A 143 -35.69 3.17 -22.40
CA LYS A 143 -36.87 2.31 -22.62
C LYS A 143 -36.54 0.81 -22.54
N ARG A 144 -35.48 0.39 -23.24
CA ARG A 144 -35.00 -1.01 -23.23
C ARG A 144 -34.53 -1.45 -21.85
N ARG A 145 -34.01 -0.53 -21.04
CA ARG A 145 -33.59 -0.81 -19.67
C ARG A 145 -34.78 -1.14 -18.77
N MET A 146 -35.87 -0.38 -18.88
CA MET A 146 -37.11 -0.64 -18.13
C MET A 146 -37.71 -2.00 -18.51
N GLU A 147 -37.79 -2.32 -19.81
CA GLU A 147 -38.26 -3.62 -20.29
C GLU A 147 -37.45 -4.80 -19.71
N VAL A 148 -36.11 -4.69 -19.69
CA VAL A 148 -35.23 -5.74 -19.16
C VAL A 148 -35.38 -5.88 -17.64
N LEU A 149 -35.54 -4.76 -16.92
CA LEU A 149 -35.79 -4.77 -15.48
C LEU A 149 -37.16 -5.37 -15.14
N GLU A 150 -38.20 -5.07 -15.93
CA GLU A 150 -39.52 -5.70 -15.78
C GLU A 150 -39.47 -7.20 -16.04
N MET A 151 -38.77 -7.65 -17.10
CA MET A 151 -38.56 -9.08 -17.36
C MET A 151 -37.79 -9.77 -16.24
N LEU A 152 -36.75 -9.13 -15.69
CA LEU A 152 -35.99 -9.66 -14.56
C LEU A 152 -36.84 -9.73 -13.28
N ASN A 153 -37.64 -8.70 -13.00
CA ASN A 153 -38.54 -8.68 -11.86
C ASN A 153 -39.63 -9.75 -11.99
N LYS A 154 -40.20 -9.95 -13.19
CA LYS A 154 -41.11 -11.07 -13.47
C LYS A 154 -40.44 -12.40 -13.21
N ARG A 155 -39.23 -12.64 -13.75
CA ARG A 155 -38.46 -13.87 -13.48
C ARG A 155 -38.09 -14.07 -12.01
N LEU A 156 -37.78 -13.00 -11.27
CA LEU A 156 -37.47 -13.06 -9.84
C LEU A 156 -38.72 -13.36 -9.01
N ASN A 157 -39.85 -12.77 -9.37
CA ASN A 157 -41.15 -13.02 -8.74
C ASN A 157 -41.70 -14.40 -9.10
N GLU A 158 -41.50 -14.88 -10.33
CA GLU A 158 -41.79 -16.26 -10.74
C GLU A 158 -40.89 -17.28 -10.03
N ARG A 159 -39.64 -16.90 -9.72
CA ARG A 159 -38.74 -17.70 -8.86
C ARG A 159 -39.09 -17.64 -7.36
N ARG A 160 -40.17 -16.92 -6.95
CA ARG A 160 -40.68 -16.96 -5.57
C ARG A 160 -41.59 -18.17 -5.32
N ILE A 161 -41.04 -19.36 -5.52
CA ILE A 161 -41.24 -20.44 -4.55
C ILE A 161 -39.84 -20.94 -4.20
N GLN A 162 -39.06 -20.09 -3.52
CA GLN A 162 -38.05 -20.65 -2.64
C GLN A 162 -38.82 -21.45 -1.59
N LYS A 163 -38.81 -22.79 -1.71
CA LYS A 163 -39.35 -23.67 -0.67
C LYS A 163 -38.79 -23.16 0.66
N LYS A 164 -39.66 -22.87 1.63
CA LYS A 164 -39.23 -22.53 2.98
C LYS A 164 -38.38 -23.71 3.46
N ILE A 165 -37.07 -23.54 3.49
CA ILE A 165 -36.16 -24.54 4.01
C ILE A 165 -36.47 -24.60 5.51
N THR A 166 -37.07 -25.69 5.96
CA THR A 166 -37.37 -25.93 7.37
C THR A 166 -36.06 -26.03 8.15
N GLY A 167 -36.05 -25.63 9.43
CA GLY A 167 -34.83 -25.63 10.25
C GLY A 167 -34.11 -26.99 10.28
N THR A 168 -34.85 -28.09 10.12
CA THR A 168 -34.35 -29.46 10.03
C THR A 168 -33.52 -29.72 8.77
N GLU A 169 -33.85 -29.10 7.63
CA GLU A 169 -33.09 -29.23 6.38
C GLU A 169 -31.77 -28.46 6.46
N VAL A 170 -31.77 -27.31 7.13
CA VAL A 170 -30.54 -26.52 7.43
C VAL A 170 -29.62 -27.31 8.35
N GLN A 171 -30.18 -27.98 9.36
CA GLN A 171 -29.43 -28.77 10.34
C GLN A 171 -28.75 -29.99 9.68
N LYS A 172 -29.48 -30.72 8.81
CA LYS A 172 -28.92 -31.80 7.99
C LYS A 172 -27.82 -31.32 7.04
N ALA A 173 -28.00 -30.16 6.40
CA ALA A 173 -26.96 -29.59 5.54
C ALA A 173 -25.70 -29.18 6.33
N LEU A 174 -25.87 -28.68 7.55
CA LEU A 174 -24.78 -28.36 8.47
C LEU A 174 -24.01 -29.59 8.95
N GLU A 175 -24.71 -30.68 9.28
CA GLU A 175 -24.09 -31.95 9.67
C GLU A 175 -23.31 -32.55 8.52
N ASN A 176 -23.90 -32.63 7.32
CA ASN A 176 -23.22 -33.08 6.10
C ASN A 176 -21.99 -32.22 5.77
N HIS A 177 -22.04 -30.91 6.04
CA HIS A 177 -20.90 -30.01 5.85
C HIS A 177 -19.82 -30.23 6.92
N LYS A 178 -20.18 -30.45 8.18
CA LYS A 178 -19.25 -30.78 9.26
C LYS A 178 -18.55 -32.13 9.02
N GLU A 179 -19.27 -33.13 8.55
CA GLU A 179 -18.69 -34.43 8.16
C GLU A 179 -17.73 -34.30 6.98
N LYS A 180 -18.11 -33.55 5.94
CA LYS A 180 -17.20 -33.22 4.82
C LYS A 180 -15.97 -32.43 5.24
N GLN A 181 -16.07 -31.58 6.26
CA GLN A 181 -14.90 -30.87 6.80
C GLN A 181 -14.01 -31.78 7.66
N ARG A 182 -14.58 -32.74 8.38
CA ARG A 182 -13.80 -33.74 9.14
C ARG A 182 -13.03 -34.69 8.22
N GLY A 183 -13.60 -35.07 7.07
CA GLY A 183 -12.93 -35.94 6.09
C GLY A 183 -11.87 -35.27 5.21
N VAL A 184 -11.85 -33.93 5.11
CA VAL A 184 -10.96 -33.17 4.19
C VAL A 184 -10.09 -32.14 4.94
N GLY A 185 -10.13 -32.16 6.28
CA GLY A 185 -9.67 -31.08 7.16
C GLY A 185 -8.17 -30.82 7.17
N SER A 186 -7.31 -31.83 6.98
CA SER A 186 -5.86 -31.61 7.09
C SER A 186 -5.27 -30.89 5.87
N LEU A 187 -5.65 -31.31 4.66
CA LEU A 187 -5.12 -30.76 3.40
C LEU A 187 -5.67 -29.37 3.09
N LYS A 188 -6.96 -29.11 3.31
CA LYS A 188 -7.54 -27.79 3.05
C LYS A 188 -7.17 -26.75 4.09
N PHE A 189 -6.97 -27.14 5.36
CA PHE A 189 -6.48 -26.22 6.37
C PHE A 189 -5.01 -25.83 6.11
N ALA A 190 -4.17 -26.78 5.70
CA ALA A 190 -2.82 -26.50 5.24
C ALA A 190 -2.80 -25.58 4.00
N GLN A 191 -3.71 -25.81 3.04
CA GLN A 191 -3.87 -24.96 1.87
C GLN A 191 -4.31 -23.54 2.25
N VAL A 192 -5.28 -23.38 3.16
CA VAL A 192 -5.76 -22.07 3.64
C VAL A 192 -4.66 -21.33 4.41
N GLN A 193 -3.84 -22.02 5.20
CA GLN A 193 -2.68 -21.39 5.85
C GLN A 193 -1.62 -20.95 4.85
N LEU A 194 -1.37 -21.73 3.80
CA LEU A 194 -0.47 -21.36 2.70
C LEU A 194 -1.02 -20.17 1.89
N ASP A 195 -2.34 -20.12 1.68
CA ASP A 195 -3.00 -19.03 0.96
C ASP A 195 -3.08 -17.74 1.80
N LEU A 196 -3.22 -17.85 3.14
CA LEU A 196 -3.07 -16.72 4.06
C LEU A 196 -1.63 -16.18 4.07
N ARG A 197 -0.63 -17.05 4.05
CA ARG A 197 0.79 -16.65 3.92
C ARG A 197 1.06 -15.99 2.56
N ARG A 198 0.44 -16.50 1.48
CA ARG A 198 0.52 -15.88 0.14
C ARG A 198 -0.15 -14.51 0.08
N SER A 199 -1.30 -14.31 0.74
CA SER A 199 -1.98 -13.01 0.74
C SER A 199 -1.25 -11.95 1.57
N LEU A 200 -0.62 -12.35 2.68
CA LEU A 200 0.29 -11.50 3.45
C LEU A 200 1.58 -11.14 2.69
N ALA A 201 2.03 -11.99 1.76
CA ALA A 201 3.12 -11.67 0.86
C ALA A 201 2.69 -10.74 -0.30
N GLN A 202 1.40 -10.70 -0.66
CA GLN A 202 0.82 -9.85 -1.71
C GLN A 202 0.61 -8.39 -1.29
N THR A 203 0.56 -8.07 0.00
CA THR A 203 0.44 -6.71 0.53
C THR A 203 1.78 -5.99 0.67
N ARG A 204 2.90 -6.67 0.38
CA ARG A 204 4.23 -6.07 0.37
C ARG A 204 4.43 -5.24 -0.92
N PRO A 205 4.94 -4.01 -0.82
CA PRO A 205 5.01 -3.07 -1.94
C PRO A 205 5.86 -3.54 -3.14
N ASN A 206 6.70 -4.57 -2.97
CA ASN A 206 7.61 -5.09 -4.01
C ASN A 206 7.22 -6.48 -4.56
N SER A 207 5.97 -6.92 -4.42
CA SER A 207 5.50 -8.18 -4.99
C SER A 207 5.36 -8.14 -6.54
N PRO A 208 5.80 -9.18 -7.28
CA PRO A 208 5.78 -9.21 -8.75
C PRO A 208 4.38 -9.13 -9.38
N THR A 209 3.31 -9.28 -8.59
CA THR A 209 1.90 -9.14 -9.01
C THR A 209 1.34 -7.71 -8.91
N ALA A 210 2.12 -6.72 -8.46
CA ALA A 210 1.75 -5.29 -8.53
C ALA A 210 1.51 -4.78 -9.97
N ARG A 211 1.76 -5.62 -10.98
CA ARG A 211 1.49 -5.42 -12.42
C ARG A 211 0.00 -5.27 -12.77
N GLY A 212 -0.93 -5.58 -11.87
CA GLY A 212 -2.39 -5.42 -12.09
C GLY A 212 -2.95 -4.00 -11.92
N ILE A 213 -2.20 -3.09 -11.30
CA ILE A 213 -2.63 -1.69 -11.12
C ILE A 213 -2.29 -0.91 -12.41
N PRO A 214 -3.26 -0.21 -13.04
CA PRO A 214 -2.99 0.58 -14.24
C PRO A 214 -1.83 1.56 -14.04
N ARG A 215 -0.90 1.63 -15.00
CA ARG A 215 0.37 2.39 -14.91
C ARG A 215 0.17 3.85 -14.48
N LEU A 216 -0.89 4.50 -14.97
CA LEU A 216 -1.22 5.89 -14.64
C LEU A 216 -1.59 6.07 -13.15
N THR A 217 -2.28 5.10 -12.56
CA THR A 217 -2.66 5.11 -11.14
C THR A 217 -1.42 4.95 -10.27
N ARG A 218 -0.46 4.10 -10.70
CA ARG A 218 0.84 3.95 -10.03
C ARG A 218 1.64 5.25 -10.07
N ILE A 219 1.76 5.89 -11.23
CA ILE A 219 2.51 7.16 -11.38
C ILE A 219 1.87 8.30 -10.56
N ARG A 220 0.54 8.38 -10.50
CA ARG A 220 -0.14 9.38 -9.66
C ARG A 220 0.06 9.10 -8.18
N ALA A 221 0.01 7.84 -7.77
CA ALA A 221 0.25 7.44 -6.38
C ALA A 221 1.69 7.76 -5.93
N THR A 222 2.68 7.47 -6.78
CA THR A 222 4.09 7.79 -6.47
C THR A 222 4.34 9.29 -6.43
N LYS A 223 3.81 10.08 -7.38
CA LYS A 223 3.90 11.55 -7.32
C LYS A 223 3.25 12.14 -6.07
N LEU A 224 2.06 11.65 -5.68
CA LEU A 224 1.37 12.12 -4.48
C LEU A 224 2.14 11.74 -3.21
N HIS A 225 2.70 10.53 -3.16
CA HIS A 225 3.53 10.08 -2.05
C HIS A 225 4.78 10.95 -1.89
N ASN A 226 5.53 11.17 -2.98
CA ASN A 226 6.73 12.00 -2.97
C ASN A 226 6.42 13.44 -2.56
N SER A 227 5.31 14.01 -3.06
CA SER A 227 4.85 15.35 -2.67
C SER A 227 4.51 15.43 -1.17
N LYS A 228 3.83 14.43 -0.61
CA LYS A 228 3.51 14.41 0.82
C LYS A 228 4.73 14.18 1.71
N MET A 229 5.67 13.34 1.28
CA MET A 229 6.92 13.16 2.02
C MET A 229 7.74 14.45 2.03
N HIS A 230 7.85 15.12 0.89
CA HIS A 230 8.50 16.42 0.81
C HIS A 230 7.84 17.48 1.71
N GLN A 231 6.50 17.51 1.77
CA GLN A 231 5.79 18.40 2.68
C GLN A 231 6.10 18.09 4.16
N ILE A 232 6.16 16.80 4.52
CA ILE A 232 6.53 16.37 5.88
C ILE A 232 7.97 16.79 6.19
N ASP A 233 8.90 16.66 5.25
CA ASP A 233 10.29 17.07 5.43
C ASP A 233 10.40 18.59 5.64
N LEU A 234 9.62 19.38 4.89
CA LEU A 234 9.55 20.83 5.06
C LEU A 234 8.94 21.23 6.41
N ASP A 235 7.88 20.55 6.85
CA ASP A 235 7.25 20.82 8.15
C ASP A 235 8.18 20.43 9.32
N ILE A 236 8.96 19.36 9.17
CA ILE A 236 9.98 18.96 10.15
C ILE A 236 11.11 20.00 10.20
N MET A 237 11.61 20.45 9.04
CA MET A 237 12.63 21.50 8.96
C MET A 237 12.13 22.80 9.60
N LYS A 238 10.89 23.20 9.30
CA LYS A 238 10.26 24.39 9.88
C LYS A 238 10.11 24.27 11.40
N PHE A 239 9.66 23.11 11.90
CA PHE A 239 9.55 22.87 13.33
C PHE A 239 10.90 22.97 14.06
N VAL A 240 12.00 22.54 13.43
CA VAL A 240 13.36 22.65 13.96
C VAL A 240 13.89 24.08 13.91
N LEU A 241 13.56 24.85 12.86
CA LEU A 241 13.98 26.23 12.67
C LEU A 241 13.20 27.22 13.55
N ASP A 242 11.93 26.94 13.84
CA ASP A 242 11.06 27.78 14.68
C ASP A 242 11.39 27.67 16.19
N GLY A 243 12.45 26.95 16.56
CA GLY A 243 12.96 26.92 17.94
C GLY A 243 12.02 26.27 18.97
N ASN A 244 10.97 25.58 18.51
CA ASN A 244 10.07 24.79 19.36
C ASN A 244 10.78 23.48 19.79
N PHE A 245 11.76 23.61 20.68
CA PHE A 245 12.40 22.53 21.40
C PHE A 245 11.68 22.26 22.72
#